data_AF-A0A967GS39-F1
#
_entry.id   AF-A0A967GS39-F1
#
_cell.length_a   1.000
_cell.length_b   1.000
_cell.length_c   1.000
_cell.angle_alpha   90.00
_cell.angle_beta   90.00
_cell.angle_gamma   90.00
#
_symmetry.space_group_name_H-M   'P 1'
#
loop_
_entity.id
_entity.type
_entity.pdbx_description
1 polymer ?
#
loop_
_entity_poly.entity_id
_entity_poly.type
_entity_poly.pdbx_seq_one_letter_code
_entity_poly.pdbx_strand_id
1 'polypeptide(L)'
;MIQHTHGSTGICGIVYLDRDYWGPEWNDRVLIGNPVTSRVNHDKVDFAGSTPNAIEQADFITSDDPWFRPVDLCLGEDRALYVA
;
A
#
# COMPACT_ATOMS: atom_id res chain seq x y z
N MET A 1 -8.91 3.65 -10.53
CA MET A 1 -8.77 5.09 -10.29
C MET A 1 -8.63 5.27 -8.79
N ILE A 2 -7.52 5.89 -8.39
CA ILE A 2 -7.31 6.44 -7.05
C ILE A 2 -7.72 7.92 -7.14
N GLN A 3 -8.63 8.37 -6.28
CA GLN A 3 -9.10 9.77 -6.28
C GLN A 3 -8.63 10.57 -5.06
N HIS A 4 -8.20 9.87 -4.00
CA HIS A 4 -7.51 10.44 -2.86
C HIS A 4 -6.00 10.57 -3.12
N THR A 5 -5.30 11.34 -2.29
CA THR A 5 -3.87 11.63 -2.49
C THR A 5 -2.98 11.03 -1.42
N HIS A 6 -3.55 10.40 -0.38
CA HIS A 6 -2.82 10.03 0.85
C HIS A 6 -2.00 11.21 1.43
N GLY A 7 -2.50 12.43 1.22
CA GLY A 7 -1.85 13.67 1.67
C GLY A 7 -0.50 13.98 1.01
N SER A 8 -0.17 13.36 -0.12
CA SER A 8 1.16 13.47 -0.75
C SER A 8 1.11 13.41 -2.28
N THR A 9 2.17 13.90 -2.92
CA THR A 9 2.48 13.65 -4.34
C THR A 9 3.74 12.79 -4.52
N GLY A 10 4.48 12.52 -3.44
CA GLY A 10 5.64 11.64 -3.42
C GLY A 10 5.24 10.27 -2.92
N ILE A 11 4.82 9.41 -3.86
CA ILE A 11 4.39 8.04 -3.62
C ILE A 11 5.34 7.09 -4.35
N CYS A 12 5.71 6.00 -3.70
CA CYS A 12 6.70 5.02 -4.19
C CYS A 12 6.47 3.66 -3.52
N GLY A 13 7.27 2.64 -3.86
CA GLY A 13 7.16 1.29 -3.28
C GLY A 13 5.73 0.76 -3.27
N ILE A 14 5.25 0.18 -4.37
CA ILE A 14 3.87 -0.29 -4.48
C ILE A 14 3.86 -1.81 -4.56
N VAL A 15 3.08 -2.46 -3.71
CA VAL A 15 2.81 -3.89 -3.79
C VAL A 15 1.30 -4.14 -3.85
N TYR A 16 0.91 -5.14 -4.63
CA TYR A 16 -0.46 -5.62 -4.73
C TYR A 16 -0.57 -7.01 -4.12
N LEU A 17 -1.47 -7.16 -3.15
CA LEU A 17 -1.76 -8.39 -2.46
C LEU A 17 -2.95 -9.07 -3.14
N ASP A 18 -2.74 -10.29 -3.62
CA ASP A 18 -3.72 -11.12 -4.29
C ASP A 18 -3.33 -12.61 -4.12
N ARG A 19 -4.19 -13.53 -4.56
CA ARG A 19 -3.98 -14.98 -4.56
C ARG A 19 -3.72 -15.54 -3.16
N ASP A 20 -4.45 -15.01 -2.18
CA ASP A 20 -4.41 -15.39 -0.78
C ASP A 20 -3.00 -15.28 -0.16
N TYR A 21 -2.17 -14.34 -0.65
CA TYR A 21 -0.80 -14.16 -0.16
C TYR A 21 -0.75 -14.03 1.38
N TRP A 22 -1.67 -13.25 1.94
CA TRP A 22 -1.91 -13.06 3.38
C TRP A 22 -3.31 -13.52 3.82
N GLY A 23 -3.95 -14.39 3.04
CA GLY A 23 -5.35 -14.79 3.26
C GLY A 23 -6.36 -13.97 2.44
N PRO A 24 -7.59 -14.51 2.29
CA PRO A 24 -8.59 -13.97 1.36
C PRO A 24 -9.06 -12.56 1.70
N GLU A 25 -9.01 -12.16 2.97
CA GLU A 25 -9.37 -10.82 3.41
C GLU A 25 -8.40 -9.74 2.91
N TRP A 26 -7.16 -10.13 2.59
CA TRP A 26 -6.09 -9.26 2.08
C TRP A 26 -5.99 -9.26 0.56
N ASN A 27 -6.79 -10.06 -0.15
CA ASN A 27 -6.84 -9.97 -1.61
C ASN A 27 -7.38 -8.60 -2.04
N ASP A 28 -6.88 -8.16 -3.20
CA ASP A 28 -7.18 -6.86 -3.78
C ASP A 28 -6.84 -5.71 -2.82
N ARG A 29 -5.68 -5.80 -2.14
CA ARG A 29 -5.12 -4.70 -1.37
C ARG A 29 -3.87 -4.16 -2.03
N VAL A 30 -3.72 -2.85 -2.03
CA VAL A 30 -2.50 -2.16 -2.46
C VAL A 30 -1.87 -1.54 -1.22
N LEU A 31 -0.59 -1.82 -1.00
CA LEU A 31 0.22 -1.10 -0.03
C LEU A 31 1.17 -0.17 -0.76
N ILE A 32 1.33 1.03 -0.22
CA ILE A 32 1.95 2.16 -0.91
C ILE A 32 2.91 2.87 0.04
N GLY A 33 4.19 2.93 -0.31
CA GLY A 33 5.17 3.71 0.41
C GLY A 33 4.94 5.23 0.24
N ASN A 34 4.96 5.96 1.35
CA ASN A 34 4.81 7.41 1.39
C ASN A 34 5.91 8.05 2.26
N PRO A 35 7.05 8.40 1.64
CA PRO A 35 8.20 8.99 2.32
C PRO A 35 8.02 10.47 2.66
N VAL A 36 6.90 11.08 2.26
CA VAL A 36 6.55 12.47 2.61
C VAL A 36 5.84 12.50 3.95
N THR A 37 5.06 11.46 4.26
CA THR A 37 4.26 11.41 5.49
C THR A 37 4.72 10.35 6.49
N SER A 38 5.81 9.62 6.20
CA SER A 38 6.35 8.54 7.02
C SER A 38 5.35 7.39 7.24
N ARG A 39 4.70 6.96 6.15
CA ARG A 39 3.65 5.93 6.20
C ARG A 39 3.77 4.89 5.10
N VAL A 40 3.24 3.72 5.37
CA VAL A 40 2.78 2.79 4.32
C VAL A 40 1.26 2.92 4.26
N ASN A 41 0.77 3.58 3.23
CA ASN A 41 -0.65 3.73 2.98
C ASN A 41 -1.26 2.42 2.45
N HIS A 42 -2.57 2.31 2.55
CA HIS A 42 -3.31 1.09 2.24
C HIS A 42 -4.62 1.42 1.55
N ASP A 43 -4.85 0.77 0.41
CA ASP A 43 -6.09 0.85 -0.33
C ASP A 43 -6.68 -0.55 -0.57
N LYS A 44 -8.00 -0.65 -0.54
CA LYS A 44 -8.72 -1.78 -1.13
C LYS A 44 -9.05 -1.47 -2.57
N VAL A 45 -8.80 -2.40 -3.48
CA VAL A 45 -9.22 -2.30 -4.87
C VAL A 45 -10.57 -3.02 -5.02
N ASP A 46 -11.52 -2.32 -5.62
CA ASP A 46 -12.77 -2.89 -6.11
C ASP A 46 -12.82 -2.73 -7.63
N PHE A 47 -13.49 -3.64 -8.34
CA PHE A 47 -13.49 -3.69 -9.80
C PHE A 47 -14.87 -3.47 -10.39
N ALA A 48 -15.01 -2.39 -11.17
CA ALA A 48 -16.14 -2.18 -12.07
C ALA A 48 -15.78 -2.69 -13.47
N GLY A 49 -15.96 -4.00 -13.71
CA GLY A 49 -15.45 -4.67 -14.91
C GLY A 49 -13.91 -4.66 -14.92
N SER A 50 -13.29 -4.12 -15.97
CA SER A 50 -11.83 -3.95 -16.05
C SER A 50 -11.34 -2.66 -15.39
N THR A 51 -12.22 -1.87 -14.77
CA THR A 51 -11.85 -0.60 -14.13
C THR A 51 -11.59 -0.84 -12.64
N PRO A 52 -10.33 -0.81 -12.17
CA PRO A 52 -10.06 -0.83 -10.74
C PRO A 52 -10.48 0.49 -10.12
N ASN A 53 -10.97 0.49 -8.89
CA ASN A 53 -11.29 1.65 -8.07
C ASN A 53 -10.64 1.44 -6.71
N ALA A 54 -9.79 2.37 -6.28
CA ALA A 54 -9.14 2.27 -4.99
C ALA A 54 -9.97 2.98 -3.93
N ILE A 55 -10.23 2.28 -2.84
CA ILE A 55 -10.97 2.74 -1.67
C ILE A 55 -9.97 2.86 -0.54
N GLU A 56 -9.71 4.09 -0.13
CA GLU A 56 -8.80 4.42 0.98
C GLU A 56 -9.15 3.63 2.24
N GLN A 57 -8.14 3.04 2.87
CA GLN A 57 -8.25 2.35 4.16
C GLN A 57 -7.41 3.07 5.21
N ALA A 58 -7.49 2.61 6.46
CA ALA A 58 -6.54 3.05 7.48
C ALA A 58 -5.10 2.69 7.07
N ASP A 59 -4.19 3.62 7.33
CA ASP A 59 -2.75 3.44 7.08
C ASP A 59 -2.24 2.14 7.69
N PHE A 60 -1.46 1.38 6.92
CA PHE A 60 -0.96 0.08 7.35
C PHE A 60 0.18 0.21 8.37
N ILE A 61 1.11 1.15 8.10
CA ILE A 61 2.20 1.50 9.01
C ILE A 61 2.25 3.01 9.14
N THR A 62 2.37 3.50 10.37
CA THR A 62 2.65 4.90 10.69
C THR A 62 3.91 4.99 11.54
N SER A 63 4.65 6.08 11.40
CA SER A 63 5.83 6.36 12.21
C SER A 63 5.93 7.85 12.49
N ASP A 64 6.35 8.18 13.71
CA ASP A 64 6.73 9.55 14.09
C ASP A 64 8.22 9.84 13.82
N ASP A 65 8.99 8.84 13.38
CA ASP A 65 10.39 9.01 12.99
C ASP A 65 10.49 9.69 11.61
N PRO A 66 11.09 10.90 11.51
CA PRO A 66 11.25 11.58 10.23
C PRO A 66 12.16 10.85 9.23
N TRP A 67 12.96 9.88 9.69
CA TRP A 67 13.82 9.06 8.82
C TRP A 67 13.14 7.79 8.31
N PHE A 68 11.97 7.43 8.84
CA PHE A 68 11.17 6.37 8.24
C PHE A 68 10.56 6.86 6.94
N ARG A 69 11.23 6.57 5.82
CA ARG A 69 10.87 7.05 4.49
C ARG A 69 10.73 5.85 3.55
N PRO A 70 9.60 5.13 3.58
CA PRO A 70 9.42 3.90 2.81
C PRO A 70 9.39 4.21 1.31
N VAL A 71 10.55 4.11 0.68
CA VAL A 71 10.77 4.37 -0.74
C VAL A 71 10.58 3.13 -1.60
N ASP A 72 10.79 1.96 -1.03
CA ASP A 72 10.61 0.69 -1.71
C ASP A 72 9.86 -0.33 -0.84
N LEU A 73 9.01 -1.12 -1.48
CA LEU A 73 8.24 -2.19 -0.87
C LEU A 73 8.41 -3.47 -1.69
N CYS A 74 8.70 -4.58 -1.02
CA CYS A 74 8.84 -5.87 -1.68
C CYS A 74 8.18 -6.98 -0.86
N LEU A 75 7.53 -7.92 -1.53
CA LEU A 75 7.02 -9.14 -0.92
C LEU A 75 8.08 -10.24 -1.08
N GLY A 76 8.59 -10.77 0.03
CA GLY A 76 9.55 -11.88 0.02
C GLY A 76 8.86 -13.22 -0.03
N GLU A 77 9.55 -14.27 -0.50
CA GLU A 77 9.02 -15.64 -0.62
C GLU A 77 8.53 -16.23 0.72
N ASP A 78 9.04 -15.70 1.83
CA ASP A 78 8.61 -15.98 3.20
C ASP A 78 7.25 -15.35 3.57
N ARG A 79 6.61 -14.69 2.61
CA ARG A 79 5.37 -13.93 2.76
C ARG A 79 5.50 -12.70 3.66
N ALA A 80 6.71 -12.20 3.91
CA ALA A 80 6.88 -10.94 4.63
C ALA A 80 6.83 -9.74 3.67
N LEU A 81 6.43 -8.58 4.21
CA LEU A 81 6.63 -7.28 3.57
C LEU A 81 7.98 -6.71 4.02
N TYR A 82 8.84 -6.41 3.06
CA TYR A 82 10.09 -5.70 3.26
C TYR A 82 9.89 -4.24 2.90
N VAL A 83 10.39 -3.34 3.77
CA VAL A 83 10.25 -1.89 3.67
C VAL A 83 11.65 -1.28 3.72
N ALA A 84 11.99 -0.45 2.73
CA ALA A 84 13.26 0.28 2.63
C ALA A 84 13.03 1.77 2.43
#